data_AF-A0A9W5IQD1-F1
#
_entry.id   AF-A0A9W5IQD1-F1
#
_cell.length_a   1.000
_cell.length_b   1.000
_cell.length_c   1.000
_cell.angle_alpha   90.00
_cell.angle_beta   90.00
_cell.angle_gamma   90.00
#
_symmetry.space_group_name_H-M   'P 1'
#
loop_
_entity.id
_entity.type
_entity.pdbx_description
1 polymer ?
#
loop_
_entity_poly.entity_id
_entity_poly.type
_entity_poly.pdbx_seq_one_letter_code
_entity_poly.pdbx_strand_id
1 'polypeptide(L)' 'MPMPPAALMVAPVRPNPPKDGKTATLLEHAVEFGGYVSELENQNAAWREWVNSQAEVDGSEDAR' A
#
# COMPACT_ATOMS: atom_id res chain seq x y z
N MET A 1 4.47 -16.75 -13.01
CA MET A 1 3.94 -15.50 -12.42
C MET A 1 4.51 -14.31 -13.16
N PRO A 2 3.66 -13.39 -13.66
CA PRO A 2 4.12 -12.18 -14.32
C PRO A 2 4.82 -11.24 -13.35
N MET A 3 5.61 -10.30 -13.88
CA MET A 3 6.24 -9.27 -13.08
C MET A 3 5.16 -8.33 -12.50
N PRO A 4 5.19 -8.02 -11.19
CA PRO A 4 4.26 -7.07 -10.61
C PRO A 4 4.40 -5.67 -11.24
N PRO A 5 3.31 -4.90 -11.36
CA PRO A 5 3.37 -3.50 -11.76
C PRO A 5 4.35 -2.70 -10.90
N ALA A 6 5.18 -1.85 -11.54
CA ALA A 6 6.19 -1.05 -10.84
C ALA A 6 5.60 -0.18 -9.72
N ALA A 7 4.35 0.30 -9.88
CA ALA A 7 3.65 1.08 -8.86
C ALA A 7 3.43 0.30 -7.54
N LEU A 8 3.34 -1.03 -7.58
CA LEU A 8 3.23 -1.87 -6.40
C LEU A 8 4.56 -2.08 -5.67
N MET A 9 5.68 -1.81 -6.34
CA MET A 9 7.02 -2.02 -5.82
C MET A 9 7.56 -0.80 -5.04
N VAL A 10 6.85 0.33 -5.09
CA VAL A 10 7.26 1.56 -4.41
C VAL A 10 6.61 1.61 -3.03
N ALA A 11 7.37 1.27 -1.99
CA ALA A 11 6.86 1.31 -0.62
C ALA A 11 6.52 2.75 -0.18
N PRO A 12 5.36 2.99 0.45
CA PRO A 12 5.05 4.26 1.10
C PRO A 12 6.13 4.66 2.10
N VAL A 13 6.40 5.96 2.19
CA VAL A 13 7.45 6.48 3.07
C VAL A 13 6.87 6.72 4.45
N ARG A 14 7.43 6.03 5.44
CA ARG A 14 7.04 6.22 6.84
C ARG A 14 7.47 7.62 7.33
N PRO A 15 6.57 8.41 7.94
CA PRO A 15 6.94 9.66 8.59
C PRO A 15 7.98 9.46 9.69
N ASN A 16 8.87 10.44 9.83
CA ASN A 16 9.85 10.44 10.92
C ASN A 16 9.14 10.64 12.28
N PRO A 17 9.74 10.17 13.38
CA PRO A 17 9.19 10.44 14.71
C PRO A 17 9.00 11.94 14.96
N PRO A 18 8.00 12.34 15.79
CA PRO A 18 7.81 13.72 16.19
C PRO A 18 9.10 14.32 16.76
N LYS A 19 9.41 15.58 16.39
CA LYS A 19 10.60 16.31 16.88
C LYS A 19 10.60 16.52 18.40
N ASP A 20 9.41 16.58 19.01
CA ASP A 20 9.21 16.71 20.45
C ASP A 20 7.86 16.11 20.87
N GLY A 21 7.63 15.99 22.18
CA GLY A 21 6.40 15.44 22.76
C GLY A 21 5.29 16.48 22.98
N LYS A 22 5.35 17.66 22.35
CA LYS A 22 4.30 18.68 22.54
C LYS A 22 3.03 18.26 21.84
N THR A 23 1.87 18.57 22.42
CA THR A 23 0.57 18.20 21.89
C THR A 23 0.38 18.59 20.42
N ALA A 24 0.77 19.80 20.03
CA ALA A 24 0.66 20.24 18.63
C ALA A 24 1.48 19.36 17.68
N THR A 25 2.76 19.12 17.99
CA THR A 25 3.64 18.25 17.21
C THR A 25 3.11 16.82 17.10
N LEU A 26 2.54 16.29 18.19
CA LEU A 26 1.96 14.95 18.20
C LEU A 26 0.70 14.86 17.32
N LEU A 27 -0.15 15.88 17.31
CA LEU A 27 -1.34 15.93 16.47
C LEU A 27 -0.99 16.06 14.98
N GLU A 28 -0.02 16.92 14.65
CA GLU A 28 0.51 17.03 13.28
C GLU A 28 1.04 15.68 12.78
N HIS A 29 1.90 15.03 13.58
CA HIS A 29 2.42 13.70 13.24
C HIS A 29 1.32 12.65 13.14
N ALA A 30 0.28 12.69 13.98
CA ALA A 30 -0.82 11.73 13.90
C ALA A 30 -1.57 11.82 12.55
N VAL A 31 -1.75 13.03 12.00
CA VAL A 31 -2.35 13.23 10.68
C VAL A 31 -1.47 12.66 9.58
N GLU A 32 -0.18 13.00 9.60
CA GLU A 32 0.79 12.49 8.61
C GLU A 32 0.91 10.97 8.66
N PHE A 33 1.00 10.39 9.86
CA PHE A 33 1.09 8.95 10.06
C PHE A 33 -0.20 8.24 9.64
N GLY A 34 -1.37 8.86 9.86
CA GLY A 34 -2.64 8.37 9.34
C GLY A 34 -2.63 8.27 7.81
N GLY A 35 -2.14 9.31 7.12
CA GLY A 35 -1.98 9.29 5.66
C GLY A 35 -1.08 8.15 5.17
N TYR A 36 0.06 7.95 5.82
CA TYR A 36 0.97 6.83 5.54
C TYR A 36 0.30 5.45 5.69
N VAL A 37 -0.50 5.25 6.75
CA VAL A 37 -1.24 4.00 6.94
C VAL A 37 -2.28 3.80 5.82
N SER A 38 -3.01 4.85 5.43
CA SER A 38 -3.95 4.74 4.31
C SER A 38 -3.26 4.39 2.98
N GLU A 39 -2.07 4.92 2.72
CA GLU A 39 -1.28 4.53 1.55
C GLU A 39 -0.85 3.05 1.60
N LEU A 40 -0.44 2.55 2.78
CA LEU A 40 -0.14 1.13 2.97
C LEU A 40 -1.35 0.23 2.74
N GLU A 41 -2.52 0.63 3.24
CA GLU A 41 -3.77 -0.11 3.04
C GLU A 41 -4.15 -0.18 1.56
N ASN A 42 -4.05 0.94 0.84
CA ASN A 42 -4.29 0.99 -0.60
C ASN A 42 -3.31 0.11 -1.38
N GLN A 43 -2.02 0.16 -1.05
CA GLN A 43 -1.01 -0.68 -1.70
C GLN A 43 -1.26 -2.18 -1.42
N ASN A 44 -1.62 -2.54 -0.19
CA ASN A 44 -1.99 -3.91 0.16
C ASN A 44 -3.22 -4.40 -0.61
N ALA A 45 -4.24 -3.56 -0.77
CA ALA A 45 -5.42 -3.88 -1.58
C ALA A 45 -5.05 -4.10 -3.04
N ALA A 46 -4.23 -3.22 -3.62
CA ALA A 46 -3.78 -3.33 -5.01
C ALA A 46 -2.91 -4.58 -5.25
N TRP A 47 -2.09 -5.00 -4.27
CA TRP A 47 -1.38 -6.28 -4.33
C TRP A 47 -2.33 -7.48 -4.37
N ARG A 48 -3.36 -7.49 -3.51
CA ARG A 48 -4.36 -8.56 -3.46
C ARG A 48 -5.15 -8.64 -4.76
N GLU A 49 -5.60 -7.50 -5.27
CA GLU A 49 -6.30 -7.39 -6.54
C GLU A 49 -5.45 -7.90 -7.70
N TRP A 50 -4.17 -7.49 -7.76
CA TRP A 50 -3.26 -7.97 -8.80
C TRP A 50 -3.12 -9.48 -8.76
N VAL A 51 -2.85 -10.09 -7.60
CA VAL A 51 -2.73 -11.55 -7.46
C VAL A 51 -4.03 -12.25 -7.91
N ASN A 52 -5.19 -11.75 -7.49
CA ASN A 52 -6.49 -12.34 -7.85
C ASN A 52 -6.76 -12.23 -9.36
N SER A 53 -6.44 -11.10 -9.99
CA SER A 53 -6.61 -10.93 -11.44
C SER A 53 -5.79 -11.92 -12.26
N GLN A 54 -4.62 -12.35 -11.76
CA GLN A 54 -3.82 -13.38 -12.42
C GLN A 54 -4.48 -14.77 -12.32
N ALA A 55 -5.11 -15.08 -11.18
CA ALA A 55 -5.81 -16.36 -11.00
C ALA A 55 -7.03 -16.49 -11.93
N GLU A 56 -7.73 -15.38 -12.19
CA GLU A 56 -8.86 -15.34 -13.13
C GLU A 56 -8.42 -15.52 -14.59
N VAL A 57 -7.26 -14.96 -14.97
CA VAL A 57 -6.69 -15.13 -16.33
C VAL A 57 -6.27 -16.58 -16.57
N ASP A 58 -5.57 -17.20 -15.61
CA ASP A 58 -5.09 -18.59 -15.70
C ASP A 58 -6.26 -19.58 -15.87
N GLY A 59 -7.36 -19.39 -15.12
CA GLY A 59 -8.56 -20.23 -15.26
C GLY A 59 -9.36 -20.02 -16.55
N SER A 60 -9.13 -18.91 -17.28
CA SER A 60 -9.77 -18.64 -18.56
C SER A 60 -9.00 -19.22 -19.76
N GLU A 61 -7.70 -19.47 -19.64
CA GLU A 61 -6.90 -20.10 -20.70
C GLU A 61 -7.13 -21.62 -20.77
N ASP A 62 -7.40 -22.28 -19.65
CA ASP A 62 -7.72 -23.73 -19.60
C ASP A 62 -9.13 -24.09 -20.10
N ALA A 63 -10.01 -23.11 -20.30
CA ALA A 63 -11.41 -23.33 -20.67
C ALA A 63 -11.70 -23.16 -22.19
N ARG A 64 -10.68 -23.03 -23.04
CA ARG A 64 -10.80 -22.70 -24.46
C ARG A 64 -10.10 -23.70 -25.37
#